data_AF-A0A965P772-F1
#
_entry.id   AF-A0A965P772-F1
#
_cell.length_a   1.000
_cell.length_b   1.000
_cell.length_c   1.000
_cell.angle_alpha   90.00
_cell.angle_beta   90.00
_cell.angle_gamma   90.00
#
_symmetry.space_group_name_H-M   'P 1'
#
loop_
_entity.id
_entity.type
_entity.pdbx_description
1 polymer ?
#
loop_
_entity_poly.entity_id
_entity_poly.type
_entity_poly.pdbx_seq_one_letter_code
_entity_poly.pdbx_strand_id
1 'polypeptide(L)'
;MPQFSDDLFLGPAQTYMGTGYRNASAIFTGSIATTTLTVTAMLSGDSLFVGQYIDGSGVTNGTYITAFGTGTGGVGTYTVSTSQTASSTTMFANGNALLGDPAPMDLGVGPLGRLFVWDTIPQALVANNIAASQTPTVAGSITLTAGTSVKSVSSNYGTVLQLDVPRAVSVTTSTAAAATLSSVVIAGTGGQITFTSQAGLVTGQRLTISGTLGGTGSITGYTNPTTYILTAVTATSATLTTTAGAAVVTTAGTPTGLTYTLGVAPQAFTVSGYDYYGQAMTETITSSAAVSTAVNGKKAFYLISSVSVAGATGTAITMGTTDILGIPVRVTNAAYVASVKTNSTLAQDTGTFVAADTATATATTGDVRGTYVPGTASDGINRTVMSVLLPAIAVGPNATRQGALGVTQA
;
A
#
# COMPACT_ATOMS: atom_id res chain seq x y z
N MET A 1 -8.13 -29.01 40.27
CA MET A 1 -7.18 -28.23 39.45
C MET A 1 -7.27 -28.80 38.05
N PRO A 2 -7.73 -28.07 37.01
CA PRO A 2 -7.73 -28.60 35.65
C PRO A 2 -6.30 -28.55 35.11
N GLN A 3 -5.87 -29.69 34.59
CA GLN A 3 -4.56 -29.95 34.04
C GLN A 3 -4.38 -29.19 32.72
N PHE A 4 -3.28 -28.45 32.60
CA PHE A 4 -2.87 -27.79 31.37
C PHE A 4 -2.36 -28.82 30.34
N SER A 5 -2.53 -28.41 29.08
CA SER A 5 -2.10 -28.99 27.81
C SER A 5 -0.70 -29.62 27.78
N ASP A 6 -0.62 -30.78 27.13
CA ASP A 6 0.59 -31.40 26.57
C ASP A 6 0.02 -32.44 25.58
N ASP A 7 0.16 -32.42 24.26
CA ASP A 7 1.19 -31.87 23.40
C ASP A 7 0.53 -31.87 22.00
N LEU A 8 0.36 -30.71 21.34
CA LEU A 8 -0.07 -30.72 19.94
C LEU A 8 1.11 -31.23 19.14
N PHE A 9 1.13 -32.53 18.87
CA PHE A 9 2.11 -33.18 18.01
C PHE A 9 2.11 -32.52 16.61
N LEU A 10 2.98 -31.52 16.42
CA LEU A 10 3.42 -31.06 15.10
C LEU A 10 4.64 -31.91 14.70
N GLY A 11 4.41 -33.20 14.49
CA GLY A 11 5.27 -33.98 13.60
C GLY A 11 4.92 -33.62 12.14
N PRO A 12 5.81 -33.87 11.16
CA PRO A 12 5.40 -33.83 9.76
C PRO A 12 4.50 -35.05 9.53
N ALA A 13 3.24 -34.95 9.96
CA ALA A 13 2.21 -35.79 9.39
C ALA A 13 2.16 -35.38 7.93
N GLN A 14 2.83 -36.16 7.09
CA GLN A 14 2.63 -36.13 5.65
C GLN A 14 1.17 -36.54 5.47
N THR A 15 0.27 -35.56 5.51
CA THR A 15 -1.15 -35.78 5.34
C THR A 15 -1.33 -36.19 3.90
N TYR A 16 -1.33 -37.50 3.65
CA TYR A 16 -1.64 -38.06 2.36
C TYR A 16 -3.13 -37.79 2.10
N MET A 17 -3.45 -36.62 1.53
CA MET A 17 -4.79 -36.39 0.99
C MET A 17 -4.91 -37.21 -0.30
N GLY A 18 -5.16 -38.51 -0.13
CA GLY A 18 -5.25 -39.45 -1.24
C GLY A 18 -5.11 -40.94 -0.91
N THR A 19 -5.49 -41.45 0.27
CA THR A 19 -5.47 -42.92 0.50
C THR A 19 -6.61 -43.67 -0.21
N GLY A 20 -7.21 -43.07 -1.24
CA GLY A 20 -8.37 -43.61 -1.95
C GLY A 20 -7.96 -44.43 -3.16
N TYR A 21 -8.46 -45.66 -3.24
CA TYR A 21 -8.43 -46.44 -4.47
C TYR A 21 -9.42 -45.87 -5.49
N ARG A 22 -9.01 -45.71 -6.75
CA ARG A 22 -9.95 -45.48 -7.87
C ARG A 22 -10.24 -46.78 -8.59
N ASN A 23 -11.45 -46.93 -9.12
CA ASN A 23 -11.75 -48.03 -10.03
C ASN A 23 -10.95 -47.84 -11.31
N ALA A 24 -10.19 -48.86 -11.71
CA ALA A 24 -9.45 -48.90 -12.96
C ALA A 24 -9.93 -50.08 -13.79
N SER A 25 -10.23 -49.80 -15.05
CA SER A 25 -10.71 -50.80 -16.00
C SER A 25 -9.98 -50.63 -17.33
N ALA A 26 -9.60 -51.75 -17.93
CA ALA A 26 -8.92 -51.78 -19.23
C ALA A 26 -9.53 -52.86 -20.13
N ILE A 27 -9.56 -52.59 -21.43
CA ILE A 27 -9.99 -53.53 -22.46
C ILE A 27 -8.80 -53.74 -23.40
N PHE A 28 -8.44 -54.99 -23.66
CA PHE A 28 -7.26 -55.33 -24.44
C PHE A 28 -7.44 -56.65 -25.20
N THR A 29 -6.59 -56.90 -26.19
CA THR A 29 -6.49 -58.19 -26.86
C THR A 29 -5.35 -58.98 -26.22
N GLY A 30 -5.64 -60.19 -25.74
CA GLY A 30 -4.63 -61.04 -25.11
C GLY A 30 -4.96 -62.53 -25.15
N SER A 31 -3.96 -63.35 -24.83
CA SER A 31 -4.06 -64.82 -24.71
C SER A 31 -3.33 -65.30 -23.46
N ILE A 32 -3.74 -66.43 -22.88
CA ILE A 32 -3.10 -67.01 -21.70
C ILE A 32 -2.60 -68.40 -22.03
N ALA A 33 -1.34 -68.68 -21.75
CA ALA A 33 -0.77 -70.01 -21.80
C ALA A 33 -0.04 -70.28 -20.49
N THR A 34 -0.41 -71.36 -19.80
CA THR A 34 0.01 -71.62 -18.42
C THR A 34 -0.33 -70.41 -17.54
N THR A 35 0.65 -69.79 -16.88
CA THR A 35 0.47 -68.57 -16.08
C THR A 35 0.86 -67.30 -16.82
N THR A 36 1.18 -67.36 -18.11
CA THR A 36 1.60 -66.17 -18.87
C THR A 36 0.45 -65.62 -19.70
N LEU A 37 -0.03 -64.43 -19.33
CA LEU A 37 -0.90 -63.59 -20.14
C LEU A 37 -0.03 -62.78 -21.11
N THR A 38 -0.29 -62.90 -22.41
CA THR A 38 0.34 -62.10 -23.47
C THR A 38 -0.68 -61.11 -24.01
N VAL A 39 -0.43 -59.82 -23.81
CA VAL A 39 -1.25 -58.70 -24.30
C VAL A 39 -0.63 -58.17 -25.58
N THR A 40 -1.39 -58.20 -26.68
CA THR A 40 -0.92 -57.81 -28.02
C THR A 40 -1.40 -56.43 -28.44
N ALA A 41 -2.52 -55.95 -27.89
CA ALA A 41 -3.02 -54.60 -28.13
C ALA A 41 -3.87 -54.11 -26.94
N MET A 42 -3.71 -52.85 -26.55
CA MET A 42 -4.65 -52.17 -25.64
C MET A 42 -5.75 -51.52 -26.49
N LEU A 43 -7.03 -51.82 -26.20
CA LEU A 43 -8.17 -51.32 -26.96
C LEU A 43 -8.75 -50.04 -26.34
N SER A 44 -8.83 -49.96 -25.00
CA SER A 44 -9.23 -48.76 -24.25
C SER A 44 -9.00 -48.94 -22.74
N GLY A 45 -9.15 -47.85 -21.97
CA GLY A 45 -9.08 -47.89 -20.51
C GLY A 45 -7.70 -47.61 -19.92
N ASP A 46 -7.56 -47.87 -18.62
CA ASP A 46 -6.35 -47.58 -17.83
C ASP A 46 -5.19 -48.55 -18.13
N SER A 47 -3.99 -48.21 -17.65
CA SER A 47 -2.85 -49.13 -17.69
C SER A 47 -3.09 -50.39 -16.86
N LEU A 48 -2.52 -51.52 -17.31
CA LEU A 48 -2.57 -52.78 -16.58
C LEU A 48 -1.65 -52.76 -15.34
N PHE A 49 -2.07 -53.36 -14.22
CA PHE A 49 -1.25 -53.47 -13.02
C PHE A 49 -1.50 -54.75 -12.21
N VAL A 50 -0.57 -55.08 -11.31
CA VAL A 50 -0.65 -56.26 -10.44
C VAL A 50 -1.86 -56.15 -9.50
N GLY A 51 -2.62 -57.24 -9.38
CA GLY A 51 -3.84 -57.30 -8.57
C GLY A 51 -5.13 -57.04 -9.36
N GLN A 52 -5.06 -56.68 -10.65
CA GLN A 52 -6.26 -56.61 -11.48
C GLN A 52 -6.80 -58.00 -11.81
N TYR A 53 -8.12 -58.16 -11.66
CA TYR A 53 -8.84 -59.32 -12.15
C TYR A 53 -8.93 -59.28 -13.67
N ILE A 54 -8.79 -60.43 -14.30
CA ILE A 54 -8.87 -60.62 -15.75
C ILE A 54 -10.12 -61.43 -16.06
N ASP A 55 -11.00 -60.84 -16.85
CA ASP A 55 -12.23 -61.44 -17.33
C ASP A 55 -12.19 -61.57 -18.85
N GLY A 56 -12.64 -62.70 -19.38
CA GLY A 56 -12.65 -62.93 -20.83
C GLY A 56 -13.09 -64.33 -21.19
N SER A 57 -13.49 -64.54 -22.44
CA SER A 57 -13.85 -65.87 -22.92
C SER A 57 -12.66 -66.83 -22.79
N GLY A 58 -12.84 -67.96 -22.11
CA GLY A 58 -11.78 -68.94 -21.84
C GLY A 58 -10.86 -68.60 -20.66
N VAL A 59 -11.11 -67.51 -19.93
CA VAL A 59 -10.39 -67.16 -18.69
C VAL A 59 -11.19 -67.70 -17.50
N THR A 60 -10.54 -68.48 -16.63
CA THR A 60 -11.16 -68.99 -15.40
C THR A 60 -11.50 -67.82 -14.47
N ASN A 61 -12.72 -67.83 -13.92
CA ASN A 61 -13.16 -66.75 -13.03
C ASN A 61 -12.23 -66.59 -11.83
N GLY A 62 -11.97 -65.34 -11.42
CA GLY A 62 -11.05 -65.01 -10.33
C GLY A 62 -9.57 -65.04 -10.72
N THR A 63 -9.23 -65.19 -12.00
CA THR A 63 -7.86 -64.99 -12.48
C THR A 63 -7.45 -63.52 -12.26
N TYR A 64 -6.29 -63.26 -11.66
CA TYR A 64 -5.75 -61.90 -11.52
C TYR A 64 -4.26 -61.85 -11.85
N ILE A 65 -3.75 -60.66 -12.18
CA ILE A 65 -2.31 -60.45 -12.48
C ILE A 65 -1.51 -60.51 -11.18
N THR A 66 -0.51 -61.39 -11.12
CA THR A 66 0.39 -61.57 -9.97
C THR A 66 1.75 -60.88 -10.15
N ALA A 67 2.19 -60.66 -11.39
CA ALA A 67 3.44 -59.95 -11.68
C ALA A 67 3.46 -59.37 -13.10
N PHE A 68 4.27 -58.32 -13.31
CA PHE A 68 4.65 -57.87 -14.64
C PHE A 68 5.70 -58.82 -15.24
N GLY A 69 5.57 -59.14 -16.53
CA GLY A 69 6.61 -59.78 -17.33
C GLY A 69 7.40 -58.72 -18.10
N THR A 70 7.21 -58.66 -19.43
CA THR A 70 7.79 -57.60 -20.27
C THR A 70 6.94 -56.34 -20.36
N GLY A 71 5.68 -56.39 -19.91
CA GLY A 71 4.77 -55.25 -19.94
C GLY A 71 5.01 -54.25 -18.80
N THR A 72 4.83 -52.96 -19.08
CA THR A 72 4.88 -51.86 -18.08
C THR A 72 3.52 -51.16 -17.92
N GLY A 73 2.43 -51.92 -18.07
CA GLY A 73 1.06 -51.41 -17.99
C GLY A 73 0.35 -51.21 -19.34
N GLY A 74 0.81 -51.88 -20.39
CA GLY A 74 0.15 -51.93 -21.71
C GLY A 74 0.45 -53.25 -22.44
N VAL A 75 0.82 -53.20 -23.71
CA VAL A 75 1.24 -54.37 -24.49
C VAL A 75 2.49 -55.01 -23.85
N GLY A 76 2.52 -56.34 -23.80
CA GLY A 76 3.59 -57.12 -23.15
C GLY A 76 3.07 -58.35 -22.44
N THR A 77 3.95 -59.04 -21.71
CA THR A 77 3.56 -60.22 -20.93
C THR A 77 3.36 -59.91 -19.45
N TYR A 78 2.47 -60.68 -18.82
CA TYR A 78 2.09 -60.59 -17.41
C TYR A 78 1.93 -62.00 -16.85
N THR A 79 2.22 -62.20 -15.57
CA THR A 79 1.93 -63.46 -14.88
C THR A 79 0.55 -63.39 -14.25
N VAL A 80 -0.26 -64.45 -14.39
CA VAL A 80 -1.58 -64.58 -13.78
C VAL A 80 -1.61 -65.65 -12.69
N SER A 81 -2.56 -65.54 -11.77
CA SER A 81 -2.70 -66.39 -10.58
C SER A 81 -3.03 -67.85 -10.88
N THR A 82 -3.65 -68.13 -12.02
CA THR A 82 -4.18 -69.45 -12.38
C THR A 82 -3.53 -69.94 -13.67
N SER A 83 -2.95 -71.14 -13.64
CA SER A 83 -2.44 -71.78 -14.86
C SER A 83 -3.60 -72.26 -15.73
N GLN A 84 -3.69 -71.75 -16.96
CA GLN A 84 -4.78 -72.07 -17.89
C GLN A 84 -4.38 -71.86 -19.35
N THR A 85 -5.28 -72.22 -20.27
CA THR A 85 -5.12 -71.96 -21.71
C THR A 85 -6.33 -71.17 -22.19
N ALA A 86 -6.12 -69.91 -22.57
CA ALA A 86 -7.12 -69.03 -23.19
C ALA A 86 -6.60 -68.52 -24.54
N SER A 87 -7.36 -68.76 -25.61
CA SER A 87 -7.03 -68.28 -26.96
C SER A 87 -7.04 -66.75 -27.04
N SER A 88 -6.36 -66.18 -28.05
CA SER A 88 -6.32 -64.73 -28.25
C SER A 88 -7.73 -64.16 -28.49
N THR A 89 -8.18 -63.29 -27.60
CA THR A 89 -9.51 -62.66 -27.68
C THR A 89 -9.49 -61.30 -26.96
N THR A 90 -10.61 -60.57 -27.00
CA THR A 90 -10.83 -59.40 -26.15
C THR A 90 -11.01 -59.82 -24.70
N MET A 91 -10.21 -59.23 -23.81
CA MET A 91 -10.22 -59.46 -22.37
C MET A 91 -10.35 -58.11 -21.65
N PHE A 92 -10.87 -58.16 -20.43
CA PHE A 92 -11.10 -57.02 -19.55
C PHE A 92 -10.23 -57.17 -18.31
N ALA A 93 -9.56 -56.10 -17.89
CA ALA A 93 -8.91 -56.03 -16.60
C ALA A 93 -9.68 -55.06 -15.71
N ASN A 94 -10.02 -55.48 -14.50
CA ASN A 94 -10.78 -54.67 -13.56
C ASN A 94 -10.11 -54.73 -12.17
N GLY A 95 -9.96 -53.59 -11.53
CA GLY A 95 -9.40 -53.53 -10.18
C GLY A 95 -9.34 -52.12 -9.61
N ASN A 96 -8.76 -52.00 -8.43
CA ASN A 96 -8.62 -50.76 -7.71
C ASN A 96 -7.19 -50.23 -7.91
N ALA A 97 -7.01 -49.21 -8.76
CA ALA A 97 -5.72 -48.56 -8.93
C ALA A 97 -5.45 -47.60 -7.77
N LEU A 98 -4.17 -47.47 -7.40
CA LEU A 98 -3.71 -46.36 -6.58
C LEU A 98 -3.94 -45.05 -7.35
N LEU A 99 -4.38 -44.00 -6.65
CA LEU A 99 -4.38 -42.67 -7.22
C LEU A 99 -2.94 -42.37 -7.67
N GLY A 100 -2.77 -41.74 -8.84
CA GLY A 100 -1.45 -41.27 -9.24
C GLY A 100 -1.23 -40.04 -8.40
N ASP A 101 -0.75 -40.22 -7.18
CA ASP A 101 -0.60 -39.12 -6.25
C ASP A 101 0.22 -38.02 -6.92
N PRO A 102 -0.16 -36.74 -6.76
CA PRO A 102 0.68 -35.65 -7.26
C PRO A 102 2.10 -35.87 -6.71
N ALA A 103 3.10 -35.70 -7.58
CA ALA A 103 4.49 -36.08 -7.29
C ALA A 103 4.89 -35.69 -5.85
N PRO A 104 5.51 -36.62 -5.08
CA PRO A 104 5.98 -36.32 -3.74
C PRO A 104 6.91 -35.11 -3.80
N MET A 105 6.51 -34.03 -3.13
CA MET A 105 7.36 -32.86 -2.96
C MET A 105 8.40 -33.20 -1.87
N ASP A 106 9.45 -33.95 -2.23
CA ASP A 106 10.50 -34.44 -1.32
C ASP A 106 11.37 -33.32 -0.68
N LEU A 107 11.15 -32.08 -1.07
CA LEU A 107 11.44 -30.91 -0.26
C LEU A 107 10.25 -29.96 -0.36
N GLY A 108 9.75 -29.49 0.77
CA GLY A 108 9.03 -28.21 0.79
C GLY A 108 9.93 -27.18 0.12
N VAL A 109 9.56 -26.71 -1.06
CA VAL A 109 10.39 -25.81 -1.88
C VAL A 109 10.54 -24.45 -1.19
N GLY A 110 11.69 -24.22 -0.55
CA GLY A 110 12.18 -22.89 -0.16
C GLY A 110 11.28 -22.14 0.83
N PRO A 111 11.58 -20.87 1.17
CA PRO A 111 10.73 -20.10 2.07
C PRO A 111 9.30 -20.06 1.52
N LEU A 112 8.37 -20.70 2.23
CA LEU A 112 6.95 -20.60 1.93
C LEU A 112 6.61 -19.12 1.85
N GLY A 113 6.24 -18.63 0.66
CA GLY A 113 5.75 -17.26 0.50
C GLY A 113 4.61 -17.07 1.49
N ARG A 114 4.77 -16.13 2.44
CA ARG A 114 3.74 -15.87 3.45
C ARG A 114 2.80 -14.80 2.94
N LEU A 115 1.54 -14.90 3.32
CA LEU A 115 0.58 -13.83 3.12
C LEU A 115 0.47 -13.00 4.41
N PHE A 116 0.59 -11.69 4.30
CA PHE A 116 0.23 -10.75 5.36
C PHE A 116 -1.13 -10.14 5.04
N VAL A 117 -2.09 -10.28 5.94
CA VAL A 117 -3.39 -9.64 5.81
C VAL A 117 -3.38 -8.39 6.69
N TRP A 118 -3.37 -7.24 6.03
CA TRP A 118 -3.59 -5.96 6.68
C TRP A 118 -5.08 -5.67 6.70
N ASP A 119 -5.64 -5.52 7.89
CA ASP A 119 -7.07 -5.27 8.12
C ASP A 119 -7.22 -4.08 9.07
N THR A 120 -7.89 -3.02 8.61
CA THR A 120 -8.08 -1.82 9.41
C THR A 120 -9.40 -1.12 9.11
N ILE A 121 -9.92 -0.37 10.09
CA ILE A 121 -11.10 0.50 9.95
C ILE A 121 -10.63 1.93 10.27
N PRO A 122 -10.16 2.70 9.27
CA PRO A 122 -9.67 4.04 9.49
C PRO A 122 -10.83 4.98 9.84
N GLN A 123 -10.63 5.81 10.86
CA GLN A 123 -11.55 6.88 11.22
C GLN A 123 -11.53 7.98 10.15
N ALA A 124 -12.65 8.69 10.03
CA ALA A 124 -12.76 9.83 9.12
C ALA A 124 -11.56 10.77 9.24
N LEU A 125 -11.07 11.25 8.10
CA LEU A 125 -10.04 12.29 8.07
C LEU A 125 -10.59 13.54 8.76
N VAL A 126 -9.73 14.26 9.50
CA VAL A 126 -10.09 15.52 10.14
C VAL A 126 -8.94 16.49 9.95
N ALA A 127 -9.22 17.70 9.45
CA ALA A 127 -8.21 18.68 9.04
C ALA A 127 -7.48 19.40 10.20
N ASN A 128 -7.94 19.24 11.44
CA ASN A 128 -7.45 19.98 12.61
C ASN A 128 -7.33 19.11 13.89
N ASN A 129 -7.27 17.79 13.77
CA ASN A 129 -7.21 16.87 14.91
C ASN A 129 -5.80 16.62 15.47
N ILE A 130 -4.77 17.21 14.86
CA ILE A 130 -3.38 17.17 15.34
C ILE A 130 -2.97 18.54 15.87
N ALA A 131 -3.32 19.62 15.16
CA ALA A 131 -3.15 20.99 15.62
C ALA A 131 -4.37 21.83 15.20
N ALA A 132 -4.93 22.54 16.18
CA ALA A 132 -5.98 23.53 15.94
C ALA A 132 -5.43 24.74 15.17
N SER A 133 -6.33 25.60 14.72
CA SER A 133 -5.99 26.79 13.94
C SER A 133 -5.03 27.71 14.70
N GLN A 134 -3.86 27.96 14.15
CA GLN A 134 -2.85 28.86 14.72
C GLN A 134 -2.06 29.57 13.62
N THR A 135 -1.58 30.78 13.90
CA THR A 135 -0.78 31.57 12.93
C THR A 135 0.63 31.73 13.49
N PRO A 136 1.59 30.88 13.08
CA PRO A 136 2.98 31.07 13.46
C PRO A 136 3.51 32.44 13.05
N THR A 137 4.10 33.16 14.00
CA THR A 137 4.68 34.49 13.80
C THR A 137 6.19 34.46 13.65
N VAL A 138 6.83 33.34 14.00
CA VAL A 138 8.27 33.08 13.93
C VAL A 138 8.51 31.58 13.75
N ALA A 139 9.77 31.19 13.50
CA ALA A 139 10.16 29.78 13.54
C ALA A 139 9.98 29.23 14.95
N GLY A 140 9.47 28.01 15.09
CA GLY A 140 9.23 27.43 16.40
C GLY A 140 8.27 26.24 16.39
N SER A 141 7.92 25.79 17.59
CA SER A 141 7.01 24.67 17.79
C SER A 141 5.56 25.05 17.49
N ILE A 142 4.87 24.10 16.87
CA ILE A 142 3.43 24.09 16.65
C ILE A 142 2.77 23.50 17.90
N THR A 143 1.73 24.15 18.41
CA THR A 143 0.96 23.60 19.54
C THR A 143 0.14 22.41 19.06
N LEU A 144 0.36 21.24 19.66
CA LEU A 144 -0.36 20.01 19.33
C LEU A 144 -1.57 19.83 20.26
N THR A 145 -2.70 19.47 19.67
CA THR A 145 -3.97 19.25 20.38
C THR A 145 -4.63 18.00 19.84
N ALA A 146 -4.87 17.01 20.70
CA ALA A 146 -5.63 15.82 20.34
C ALA A 146 -7.08 16.20 20.03
N GLY A 147 -7.47 16.16 18.76
CA GLY A 147 -8.86 16.31 18.34
C GLY A 147 -9.57 14.97 18.14
N THR A 148 -10.72 15.00 17.48
CA THR A 148 -11.48 13.79 17.15
C THR A 148 -10.61 12.76 16.43
N SER A 149 -10.71 11.50 16.85
CA SER A 149 -9.98 10.36 16.29
C SER A 149 -8.46 10.37 16.50
N VAL A 150 -7.95 11.28 17.35
CA VAL A 150 -6.55 11.31 17.82
C VAL A 150 -6.54 11.31 19.34
N LYS A 151 -5.62 10.55 19.95
CA LYS A 151 -5.52 10.45 21.42
C LYS A 151 -4.21 11.06 21.89
N SER A 152 -4.24 11.84 22.97
CA SER A 152 -3.02 12.17 23.71
C SER A 152 -2.69 11.00 24.64
N VAL A 153 -1.47 10.46 24.53
CA VAL A 153 -1.03 9.28 25.29
C VAL A 153 0.31 9.58 25.94
N SER A 154 0.44 9.23 27.23
CA SER A 154 1.73 9.20 27.90
C SER A 154 2.43 7.89 27.56
N SER A 155 3.62 7.99 26.98
CA SER A 155 4.42 6.84 26.53
C SER A 155 5.84 6.94 27.05
N ASN A 156 6.68 5.93 26.74
CA ASN A 156 8.12 5.99 27.00
C ASN A 156 8.83 7.14 26.25
N TYR A 157 8.14 7.76 25.27
CA TYR A 157 8.62 8.89 24.48
C TYR A 157 8.11 10.25 24.98
N GLY A 158 7.44 10.27 26.14
CA GLY A 158 6.72 11.43 26.66
C GLY A 158 5.26 11.47 26.20
N THR A 159 4.63 12.64 26.33
CA THR A 159 3.26 12.87 25.86
C THR A 159 3.26 13.05 24.35
N VAL A 160 2.61 12.13 23.64
CA VAL A 160 2.54 12.09 22.18
C VAL A 160 1.08 12.00 21.71
N LEU A 161 0.82 12.41 20.48
CA LEU A 161 -0.46 12.16 19.83
C LEU A 161 -0.44 10.82 19.11
N GLN A 162 -1.32 9.91 19.47
CA GLN A 162 -1.53 8.63 18.81
C GLN A 162 -2.69 8.72 17.82
N LEU A 163 -2.42 8.33 16.59
CA LEU A 163 -3.42 8.19 15.54
C LEU A 163 -4.16 6.85 15.67
N ASP A 164 -5.36 6.78 15.11
CA ASP A 164 -6.18 5.56 15.03
C ASP A 164 -5.49 4.44 14.26
N VAL A 165 -4.89 4.77 13.12
CA VAL A 165 -4.13 3.86 12.25
C VAL A 165 -2.87 4.58 11.76
N PRO A 166 -1.82 3.89 11.29
CA PRO A 166 -0.69 4.54 10.62
C PRO A 166 -1.20 5.31 9.39
N ARG A 167 -1.03 6.63 9.36
CA ARG A 167 -1.47 7.46 8.23
C ARG A 167 -0.64 8.72 8.08
N ALA A 168 -0.64 9.29 6.88
CA ALA A 168 0.01 10.56 6.64
C ALA A 168 -0.78 11.70 7.29
N VAL A 169 -0.04 12.75 7.65
CA VAL A 169 -0.59 13.99 8.18
C VAL A 169 -0.66 15.04 7.09
N SER A 170 -1.49 16.05 7.27
CA SER A 170 -1.58 17.19 6.37
C SER A 170 -1.31 18.51 7.09
N VAL A 171 -0.78 19.46 6.34
CA VAL A 171 -0.75 20.87 6.71
C VAL A 171 -1.73 21.59 5.79
N THR A 172 -2.80 22.15 6.35
CA THR A 172 -3.75 22.95 5.58
C THR A 172 -3.72 24.38 6.04
N THR A 173 -3.54 25.27 5.07
CA THR A 173 -3.72 26.71 5.28
C THR A 173 -5.21 26.97 5.53
N SER A 174 -5.56 27.83 6.48
CA SER A 174 -6.93 27.96 6.99
C SER A 174 -8.01 28.07 5.91
N THR A 175 -9.22 27.65 6.28
CA THR A 175 -10.44 27.71 5.45
C THR A 175 -11.06 29.11 5.37
N ALA A 176 -10.35 30.15 5.85
CA ALA A 176 -10.83 31.52 5.76
C ALA A 176 -10.69 32.07 4.34
N ALA A 177 -11.61 32.97 3.95
CA ALA A 177 -11.49 33.72 2.71
C ALA A 177 -10.15 34.49 2.69
N ALA A 178 -9.49 34.51 1.54
CA ALA A 178 -8.27 35.27 1.36
C ALA A 178 -8.51 36.76 1.64
N ALA A 179 -7.68 37.36 2.49
CA ALA A 179 -7.73 38.79 2.75
C ALA A 179 -7.29 39.59 1.51
N THR A 180 -7.79 40.81 1.35
CA THR A 180 -7.40 41.70 0.26
C THR A 180 -6.75 42.97 0.80
N LEU A 181 -5.71 43.45 0.10
CA LEU A 181 -5.16 44.78 0.34
C LEU A 181 -6.08 45.83 -0.29
N SER A 182 -6.30 46.93 0.42
CA SER A 182 -7.13 48.05 -0.05
C SER A 182 -6.31 49.32 -0.22
N SER A 183 -6.78 50.22 -1.10
CA SER A 183 -6.14 51.51 -1.38
C SER A 183 -4.66 51.38 -1.77
N VAL A 184 -4.35 50.41 -2.63
CA VAL A 184 -2.97 50.14 -3.04
C VAL A 184 -2.44 51.26 -3.94
N VAL A 185 -1.28 51.80 -3.60
CA VAL A 185 -0.53 52.78 -4.39
C VAL A 185 0.85 52.20 -4.68
N ILE A 186 1.36 52.39 -5.90
CA ILE A 186 2.76 52.08 -6.23
C ILE A 186 3.59 53.29 -5.84
N ALA A 187 4.40 53.14 -4.79
CA ALA A 187 5.13 54.23 -4.16
C ALA A 187 6.51 54.51 -4.78
N GLY A 188 7.02 53.61 -5.61
CA GLY A 188 8.34 53.75 -6.24
C GLY A 188 8.50 52.84 -7.47
N THR A 189 9.72 52.78 -8.02
CA THR A 189 10.00 52.12 -9.30
C THR A 189 10.49 50.67 -9.19
N GLY A 190 10.77 50.19 -7.98
CA GLY A 190 11.28 48.84 -7.75
C GLY A 190 10.25 47.90 -7.11
N GLY A 191 8.96 48.04 -7.45
CA GLY A 191 7.90 47.19 -6.89
C GLY A 191 7.39 47.65 -5.52
N GLN A 192 7.76 48.85 -5.05
CA GLN A 192 7.28 49.38 -3.78
C GLN A 192 5.78 49.68 -3.87
N ILE A 193 5.00 49.12 -2.94
CA ILE A 193 3.57 49.41 -2.78
C ILE A 193 3.28 49.88 -1.35
N THR A 194 2.27 50.75 -1.23
CA THR A 194 1.64 51.12 0.04
C THR A 194 0.15 50.82 -0.02
N PHE A 195 -0.48 50.64 1.13
CA PHE A 195 -1.88 50.25 1.24
C PHE A 195 -2.46 50.65 2.61
N THR A 196 -3.78 50.58 2.75
CA THR A 196 -4.44 50.72 4.05
C THR A 196 -3.91 49.65 5.01
N SER A 197 -3.62 50.04 6.26
CA SER A 197 -3.02 49.15 7.27
C SER A 197 -3.63 47.75 7.30
N GLN A 198 -2.79 46.73 7.10
CA GLN A 198 -3.13 45.32 7.14
C GLN A 198 -2.27 44.62 8.20
N ALA A 199 -2.93 44.02 9.19
CA ALA A 199 -2.26 43.28 10.24
C ALA A 199 -1.79 41.90 9.76
N GLY A 200 -0.71 41.39 10.39
CA GLY A 200 -0.25 40.01 10.20
C GLY A 200 0.49 39.72 8.89
N LEU A 201 0.86 40.75 8.12
CA LEU A 201 1.68 40.57 6.93
C LEU A 201 3.09 40.11 7.30
N VAL A 202 3.64 39.22 6.48
CA VAL A 202 4.99 38.68 6.66
C VAL A 202 5.75 38.68 5.35
N THR A 203 7.07 38.77 5.42
CA THR A 203 7.93 38.56 4.24
C THR A 203 7.77 37.13 3.73
N GLY A 204 7.69 36.95 2.41
CA GLY A 204 7.47 35.66 1.76
C GLY A 204 6.00 35.38 1.42
N GLN A 205 5.05 36.18 1.92
CA GLN A 205 3.62 36.01 1.64
C GLN A 205 3.32 36.26 0.17
N ARG A 206 2.43 35.45 -0.41
CA ARG A 206 1.98 35.63 -1.79
C ARG A 206 0.95 36.75 -1.90
N LEU A 207 1.02 37.50 -2.99
CA LEU A 207 0.00 38.48 -3.38
C LEU A 207 -0.40 38.23 -4.83
N THR A 208 -1.63 37.79 -5.04
CA THR A 208 -2.20 37.63 -6.38
C THR A 208 -2.90 38.91 -6.78
N ILE A 209 -2.42 39.52 -7.86
CA ILE A 209 -3.03 40.70 -8.47
C ILE A 209 -3.85 40.24 -9.68
N SER A 210 -5.13 40.59 -9.70
CA SER A 210 -6.04 40.26 -10.80
C SER A 210 -6.85 41.49 -11.23
N GLY A 211 -7.41 41.42 -12.44
CA GLY A 211 -8.18 42.49 -13.06
C GLY A 211 -7.42 43.26 -14.15
N THR A 212 -8.09 44.23 -14.75
CA THR A 212 -7.55 45.05 -15.83
C THR A 212 -6.85 46.26 -15.24
N LEU A 213 -5.53 46.34 -15.41
CA LEU A 213 -4.72 47.46 -14.92
C LEU A 213 -5.12 48.77 -15.62
N GLY A 214 -5.58 49.75 -14.85
CA GLY A 214 -5.75 51.15 -15.25
C GLY A 214 -5.08 52.11 -14.27
N GLY A 215 -5.36 53.41 -14.40
CA GLY A 215 -4.81 54.44 -13.50
C GLY A 215 -3.42 54.94 -13.90
N THR A 216 -2.69 55.55 -12.95
CA THR A 216 -1.39 56.20 -13.22
C THR A 216 -0.18 55.35 -12.83
N GLY A 217 -0.35 54.38 -11.93
CA GLY A 217 0.69 53.43 -11.55
C GLY A 217 0.65 52.17 -12.41
N SER A 218 1.80 51.60 -12.75
CA SER A 218 1.87 50.38 -13.54
C SER A 218 2.94 49.40 -13.07
N ILE A 219 2.71 48.11 -13.33
CA ILE A 219 3.68 47.03 -13.10
C ILE A 219 4.12 46.51 -14.46
N THR A 220 5.42 46.55 -14.73
CA THR A 220 5.97 46.12 -16.02
C THR A 220 5.75 44.62 -16.22
N GLY A 221 5.16 44.26 -17.36
CA GLY A 221 4.92 42.86 -17.73
C GLY A 221 3.74 42.19 -17.00
N TYR A 222 2.91 42.95 -16.27
CA TYR A 222 1.72 42.39 -15.64
C TYR A 222 0.77 41.78 -16.68
N THR A 223 0.34 40.55 -16.39
CA THR A 223 -0.75 39.85 -17.09
C THR A 223 -1.80 39.43 -16.08
N ASN A 224 -3.08 39.43 -16.47
CA ASN A 224 -4.14 39.06 -15.55
C ASN A 224 -4.34 37.52 -15.50
N PRO A 225 -4.29 36.89 -14.32
CA PRO A 225 -3.74 37.35 -13.04
C PRO A 225 -2.22 37.06 -12.93
N THR A 226 -1.52 37.83 -12.10
CA THR A 226 -0.10 37.56 -11.76
C THR A 226 0.09 37.49 -10.25
N THR A 227 0.85 36.50 -9.78
CA THR A 227 1.19 36.35 -8.35
C THR A 227 2.61 36.84 -8.08
N TYR A 228 2.78 37.63 -7.02
CA TYR A 228 4.05 38.18 -6.55
C TYR A 228 4.36 37.71 -5.12
N ILE A 229 5.58 37.97 -4.67
CA ILE A 229 6.00 37.76 -3.27
C ILE A 229 6.16 39.13 -2.61
N LEU A 230 5.66 39.25 -1.38
CA LEU A 230 5.89 40.41 -0.52
C LEU A 230 7.25 40.31 0.18
N THR A 231 8.04 41.37 0.06
CA THR A 231 9.34 41.56 0.75
C THR A 231 9.37 42.94 1.41
N ALA A 232 10.33 43.20 2.32
CA ALA A 232 10.43 44.47 3.05
C ALA A 232 9.08 44.93 3.63
N VAL A 233 8.39 44.00 4.29
CA VAL A 233 6.99 44.14 4.69
C VAL A 233 6.84 44.95 5.98
N THR A 234 5.92 45.91 5.97
CA THR A 234 5.38 46.59 7.15
C THR A 234 3.85 46.44 7.17
N ALA A 235 3.18 47.03 8.18
CA ALA A 235 1.72 47.02 8.23
C ALA A 235 1.06 47.83 7.10
N THR A 236 1.77 48.74 6.44
CA THR A 236 1.21 49.68 5.43
C THR A 236 1.99 49.70 4.11
N SER A 237 3.06 48.93 4.01
CA SER A 237 3.91 48.89 2.82
C SER A 237 4.56 47.53 2.61
N ALA A 238 4.92 47.24 1.37
CA ALA A 238 5.72 46.09 0.98
C ALA A 238 6.42 46.36 -0.35
N THR A 239 7.39 45.52 -0.70
CA THR A 239 8.04 45.49 -2.02
C THR A 239 7.70 44.19 -2.72
N LEU A 240 7.24 44.29 -3.97
CA LEU A 240 6.92 43.16 -4.82
C LEU A 240 8.19 42.58 -5.46
N THR A 241 8.35 41.26 -5.38
CA THR A 241 9.28 40.49 -6.21
C THR A 241 8.51 39.45 -7.02
N THR A 242 9.08 38.98 -8.13
CA THR A 242 8.51 37.85 -8.86
C THR A 242 8.54 36.59 -7.98
N THR A 243 7.78 35.54 -8.35
CA THR A 243 7.83 34.25 -7.65
C THR A 243 9.18 33.55 -7.74
N ALA A 244 10.04 33.95 -8.70
CA ALA A 244 11.43 33.52 -8.82
C ALA A 244 12.41 34.40 -8.01
N GLY A 245 11.92 35.42 -7.30
CA GLY A 245 12.73 36.32 -6.47
C GLY A 245 13.38 37.49 -7.21
N ALA A 246 13.04 37.72 -8.48
CA ALA A 246 13.56 38.85 -9.25
C ALA A 246 12.87 40.16 -8.86
N ALA A 247 13.60 41.27 -8.97
CA ALA A 247 13.05 42.61 -8.77
C ALA A 247 11.93 42.89 -9.79
N VAL A 248 10.85 43.52 -9.32
CA VAL A 248 9.76 43.99 -10.17
C VAL A 248 10.00 45.45 -10.53
N VAL A 249 9.87 45.79 -11.80
CA VAL A 249 9.94 47.18 -12.27
C VAL A 249 8.53 47.76 -12.31
N THR A 250 8.38 48.96 -11.77
CA THR A 250 7.10 49.66 -11.67
C THR A 250 7.21 51.13 -12.05
N THR A 251 6.08 51.74 -12.39
CA THR A 251 5.92 53.19 -12.47
C THR A 251 5.05 53.64 -11.31
N ALA A 252 5.54 54.61 -10.52
CA ALA A 252 4.84 55.12 -9.36
C ALA A 252 3.50 55.78 -9.75
N GLY A 253 2.48 55.59 -8.92
CA GLY A 253 1.13 56.11 -9.15
C GLY A 253 0.05 55.23 -8.53
N THR A 254 -1.20 55.56 -8.81
CA THR A 254 -2.36 54.86 -8.25
C THR A 254 -2.98 53.97 -9.32
N PRO A 255 -2.75 52.65 -9.26
CA PRO A 255 -3.42 51.71 -10.16
C PRO A 255 -4.92 51.61 -9.85
N THR A 256 -5.73 51.34 -10.87
CA THR A 256 -7.17 51.09 -10.75
C THR A 256 -7.56 49.80 -11.45
N GLY A 257 -8.75 49.27 -11.16
CA GLY A 257 -9.26 48.04 -11.80
C GLY A 257 -8.61 46.74 -11.34
N LEU A 258 -7.80 46.79 -10.28
CA LEU A 258 -7.07 45.64 -9.73
C LEU A 258 -7.61 45.19 -8.37
N THR A 259 -7.58 43.87 -8.14
CA THR A 259 -7.82 43.23 -6.85
C THR A 259 -6.51 42.61 -6.35
N TYR A 260 -6.20 42.83 -5.08
CA TYR A 260 -4.92 42.44 -4.45
C TYR A 260 -5.18 41.39 -3.37
N THR A 261 -5.22 40.12 -3.75
CA THR A 261 -5.59 39.01 -2.86
C THR A 261 -4.35 38.40 -2.20
N LEU A 262 -4.31 38.40 -0.87
CA LEU A 262 -3.24 37.80 -0.08
C LEU A 262 -3.36 36.28 -0.04
N GLY A 263 -2.24 35.61 -0.24
CA GLY A 263 -2.06 34.18 0.00
C GLY A 263 -1.28 33.93 1.28
N VAL A 264 -0.57 32.81 1.31
CA VAL A 264 0.22 32.35 2.44
C VAL A 264 1.71 32.50 2.13
N ALA A 265 2.55 32.71 3.15
CA ALA A 265 3.99 32.49 3.04
C ALA A 265 4.26 30.98 3.21
N PRO A 266 4.65 30.24 2.14
CA PRO A 266 4.84 28.79 2.24
C PRO A 266 6.00 28.46 3.18
N GLN A 267 5.71 27.77 4.27
CA GLN A 267 6.72 27.38 5.24
C GLN A 267 6.90 25.86 5.26
N ALA A 268 8.13 25.42 5.52
CA ALA A 268 8.42 24.02 5.81
C ALA A 268 8.00 23.69 7.25
N PHE A 269 7.19 22.64 7.39
CA PHE A 269 6.78 22.05 8.66
C PHE A 269 7.51 20.73 8.83
N THR A 270 8.33 20.62 9.87
CA THR A 270 9.01 19.38 10.24
C THR A 270 8.15 18.66 11.27
N VAL A 271 7.60 17.52 10.88
CA VAL A 271 6.82 16.61 11.70
C VAL A 271 7.74 15.50 12.19
N SER A 272 7.87 15.36 13.50
CA SER A 272 8.61 14.27 14.12
C SER A 272 7.69 13.39 14.93
N GLY A 273 7.96 12.09 14.90
CA GLY A 273 7.16 11.10 15.58
C GLY A 273 7.70 9.70 15.42
N TYR A 274 6.80 8.72 15.47
CA TYR A 274 7.15 7.31 15.37
C TYR A 274 6.19 6.60 14.44
N ASP A 275 6.71 5.57 13.78
CA ASP A 275 5.88 4.65 13.02
C ASP A 275 5.19 3.61 13.90
N TYR A 276 4.45 2.71 13.25
CA TYR A 276 3.69 1.63 13.91
C TYR A 276 4.55 0.67 14.74
N TYR A 277 5.86 0.59 14.46
CA TYR A 277 6.81 -0.27 15.17
C TYR A 277 7.62 0.50 16.21
N GLY A 278 7.31 1.79 16.43
CA GLY A 278 8.02 2.64 17.37
C GLY A 278 9.38 3.13 16.85
N GLN A 279 9.65 3.06 15.54
CA GLN A 279 10.85 3.66 14.97
C GLN A 279 10.65 5.16 14.81
N ALA A 280 11.60 5.94 15.33
CA ALA A 280 11.57 7.39 15.18
C ALA A 280 11.66 7.77 13.70
N MET A 281 10.85 8.74 13.28
CA MET A 281 10.80 9.20 11.90
C MET A 281 10.45 10.68 11.82
N THR A 282 10.94 11.33 10.76
CA THR A 282 10.66 12.73 10.46
C THR A 282 10.18 12.93 9.02
N GLU A 283 9.29 13.90 8.82
CA GLU A 283 8.88 14.40 7.51
C GLU A 283 8.89 15.94 7.46
N THR A 284 9.30 16.52 6.35
CA THR A 284 9.15 17.94 6.04
C THR A 284 8.05 18.16 5.02
N ILE A 285 6.99 18.86 5.41
CA ILE A 285 5.84 19.22 4.57
C ILE A 285 5.85 20.73 4.36
N THR A 286 5.98 21.21 3.12
CA THR A 286 5.84 22.64 2.82
C THR A 286 4.37 22.98 2.63
N SER A 287 3.85 23.96 3.36
CA SER A 287 2.45 24.38 3.23
C SER A 287 2.16 24.97 1.85
N SER A 288 0.88 24.97 1.46
CA SER A 288 0.45 25.66 0.25
C SER A 288 0.73 27.16 0.33
N ALA A 289 0.87 27.77 -0.84
CA ALA A 289 0.92 29.21 -0.98
C ALA A 289 -0.46 29.86 -1.18
N ALA A 290 -1.45 29.04 -1.53
CA ALA A 290 -2.85 29.41 -1.57
C ALA A 290 -3.48 29.13 -0.20
N VAL A 291 -4.51 29.90 0.14
CA VAL A 291 -5.37 29.66 1.32
C VAL A 291 -6.27 28.43 1.09
N SER A 292 -6.86 27.90 2.16
CA SER A 292 -7.80 26.77 2.13
C SER A 292 -7.31 25.53 1.37
N THR A 293 -6.00 25.34 1.27
CA THR A 293 -5.39 24.24 0.53
C THR A 293 -4.59 23.35 1.47
N ALA A 294 -4.85 22.04 1.41
CA ALA A 294 -4.09 21.03 2.13
C ALA A 294 -2.89 20.55 1.32
N VAL A 295 -1.76 20.38 1.99
CA VAL A 295 -0.62 19.61 1.48
C VAL A 295 -0.47 18.38 2.36
N ASN A 296 -0.64 17.21 1.75
CA ASN A 296 -0.51 15.94 2.42
C ASN A 296 0.97 15.54 2.49
N GLY A 297 1.35 14.96 3.63
CA GLY A 297 2.60 14.24 3.77
C GLY A 297 2.59 12.94 2.98
N LYS A 298 3.77 12.34 2.86
CA LYS A 298 4.06 11.10 2.14
C LYS A 298 4.27 9.93 3.09
N LYS A 299 4.68 10.19 4.33
CA LYS A 299 5.03 9.16 5.30
C LYS A 299 3.88 8.90 6.27
N ALA A 300 3.71 7.64 6.66
CA ALA A 300 2.66 7.26 7.60
C ALA A 300 3.19 7.24 9.03
N PHE A 301 2.66 8.15 9.86
CA PHE A 301 2.95 8.21 11.28
C PHE A 301 1.93 7.39 12.06
N TYR A 302 2.34 6.82 13.19
CA TYR A 302 1.42 6.27 14.19
C TYR A 302 1.35 7.13 15.45
N LEU A 303 2.50 7.69 15.84
CA LEU A 303 2.64 8.65 16.93
C LEU A 303 3.25 9.95 16.40
N ILE A 304 2.77 11.09 16.85
CA ILE A 304 3.34 12.41 16.60
C ILE A 304 3.87 12.96 17.91
N SER A 305 5.16 13.27 17.98
CA SER A 305 5.81 13.83 19.17
C SER A 305 5.95 15.34 19.11
N SER A 306 6.21 15.89 17.93
CA SER A 306 6.38 17.33 17.75
C SER A 306 6.15 17.74 16.30
N VAL A 307 5.76 19.00 16.13
CA VAL A 307 5.84 19.67 14.85
C VAL A 307 6.49 21.03 15.05
N SER A 308 7.38 21.41 14.14
CA SER A 308 7.97 22.75 14.10
C SER A 308 7.82 23.38 12.71
N VAL A 309 7.70 24.70 12.67
CA VAL A 309 7.62 25.48 11.43
C VAL A 309 8.87 26.33 11.25
N ALA A 310 9.34 26.45 10.01
CA ALA A 310 10.58 27.17 9.67
C ALA A 310 10.49 28.70 9.77
N GLY A 311 9.30 29.28 9.98
CA GLY A 311 9.11 30.73 10.06
C GLY A 311 7.64 31.14 10.11
N ALA A 312 7.41 32.44 9.98
CA ALA A 312 6.07 33.01 10.00
C ALA A 312 5.28 32.64 8.73
N THR A 313 4.00 32.31 8.86
CA THR A 313 3.14 31.94 7.71
C THR A 313 2.26 33.09 7.22
N GLY A 314 2.01 34.10 8.06
CA GLY A 314 1.11 35.23 7.77
C GLY A 314 -0.37 34.84 7.62
N THR A 315 -0.69 33.55 7.75
CA THR A 315 -2.03 32.98 7.64
C THR A 315 -2.12 31.79 8.59
N ALA A 316 -3.28 31.60 9.19
CA ALA A 316 -3.50 30.48 10.08
C ALA A 316 -3.32 29.13 9.36
N ILE A 317 -2.78 28.15 10.07
CA ILE A 317 -2.63 26.77 9.62
C ILE A 317 -3.37 25.85 10.58
N THR A 318 -3.82 24.72 10.07
CA THR A 318 -4.26 23.57 10.86
C THR A 318 -3.46 22.35 10.44
N MET A 319 -3.37 21.36 11.32
CA MET A 319 -2.80 20.07 10.97
C MET A 319 -3.77 18.95 11.31
N GLY A 320 -3.85 18.02 10.38
CA GLY A 320 -4.86 16.98 10.42
C GLY A 320 -4.36 15.66 9.88
N THR A 321 -5.26 14.70 9.90
CA THR A 321 -5.02 13.38 9.34
C THR A 321 -5.53 13.30 7.90
N THR A 322 -5.01 12.33 7.14
CA THR A 322 -5.38 12.08 5.74
C THR A 322 -5.96 10.67 5.55
N ASP A 323 -6.45 10.39 4.36
CA ASP A 323 -6.80 9.04 3.90
C ASP A 323 -5.59 8.27 3.30
N ILE A 324 -4.38 8.82 3.41
CA ILE A 324 -3.16 8.12 2.99
C ILE A 324 -2.73 7.21 4.13
N LEU A 325 -3.08 5.94 4.04
CA LEU A 325 -2.83 4.94 5.07
C LEU A 325 -1.46 4.27 4.88
N GLY A 326 -0.75 4.02 5.97
CA GLY A 326 0.54 3.34 5.96
C GLY A 326 0.39 1.83 5.94
N ILE A 327 1.06 1.18 5.00
CA ILE A 327 1.10 -0.28 4.95
C ILE A 327 2.04 -0.79 6.06
N PRO A 328 1.64 -1.78 6.89
CA PRO A 328 2.48 -2.26 7.99
C PRO A 328 3.74 -3.01 7.54
N VAL A 329 3.73 -3.60 6.34
CA VAL A 329 4.88 -4.34 5.79
C VAL A 329 5.36 -3.68 4.52
N ARG A 330 6.63 -3.88 4.17
CA ARG A 330 7.21 -3.28 2.97
C ARG A 330 6.62 -3.86 1.69
N VAL A 331 6.09 -2.99 0.83
CA VAL A 331 5.57 -3.34 -0.49
C VAL A 331 6.21 -2.46 -1.56
N THR A 332 7.18 -2.98 -2.33
CA THR A 332 7.90 -2.19 -3.36
C THR A 332 7.24 -2.18 -4.73
N ASN A 333 6.23 -3.01 -4.93
CA ASN A 333 5.57 -3.16 -6.23
C ASN A 333 4.13 -3.64 -6.00
N ALA A 334 3.19 -3.12 -6.79
CA ALA A 334 1.80 -3.53 -6.76
C ALA A 334 1.62 -5.04 -7.03
N ALA A 335 2.57 -5.69 -7.72
CA ALA A 335 2.55 -7.14 -7.94
C ALA A 335 2.64 -7.97 -6.64
N TYR A 336 3.13 -7.38 -5.54
CA TYR A 336 3.10 -8.04 -4.23
C TYR A 336 1.75 -7.86 -3.51
N VAL A 337 0.82 -7.09 -4.06
CA VAL A 337 -0.54 -6.94 -3.54
C VAL A 337 -1.43 -7.96 -4.23
N ALA A 338 -1.84 -9.00 -3.51
CA ALA A 338 -2.73 -10.03 -4.06
C ALA A 338 -4.16 -9.52 -4.21
N SER A 339 -4.64 -8.76 -3.23
CA SER A 339 -5.96 -8.14 -3.26
C SER A 339 -6.05 -6.96 -2.32
N VAL A 340 -6.92 -6.01 -2.67
CA VAL A 340 -7.43 -5.00 -1.73
C VAL A 340 -8.93 -4.96 -1.86
N LYS A 341 -9.62 -4.96 -0.73
CA LYS A 341 -11.08 -4.96 -0.63
C LYS A 341 -11.53 -3.89 0.35
N THR A 342 -12.74 -3.40 0.10
CA THR A 342 -13.42 -2.45 0.98
C THR A 342 -14.72 -3.06 1.48
N ASN A 343 -14.81 -3.19 2.80
CA ASN A 343 -15.94 -3.77 3.52
C ASN A 343 -16.39 -5.12 2.92
N SER A 344 -17.68 -5.31 2.66
CA SER A 344 -18.24 -6.54 2.09
C SER A 344 -18.19 -6.62 0.55
N THR A 345 -17.48 -5.71 -0.12
CA THR A 345 -17.42 -5.67 -1.59
C THR A 345 -16.43 -6.69 -2.12
N LEU A 346 -16.89 -7.60 -2.99
CA LEU A 346 -16.06 -8.62 -3.64
C LEU A 346 -15.18 -8.05 -4.76
N ALA A 347 -15.54 -6.92 -5.36
CA ALA A 347 -14.69 -6.25 -6.35
C ALA A 347 -13.38 -5.74 -5.72
N GLN A 348 -12.32 -5.60 -6.50
CA GLN A 348 -11.09 -4.96 -6.01
C GLN A 348 -11.38 -3.50 -5.68
N ASP A 349 -10.81 -3.01 -4.57
CA ASP A 349 -10.89 -1.59 -4.24
C ASP A 349 -10.14 -0.77 -5.30
N THR A 350 -10.72 0.37 -5.70
CA THR A 350 -10.16 1.27 -6.71
C THR A 350 -9.18 2.29 -6.15
N GLY A 351 -8.70 2.08 -4.93
CA GLY A 351 -7.75 2.94 -4.25
C GLY A 351 -6.38 3.03 -4.92
N THR A 352 -5.58 3.99 -4.46
CA THR A 352 -4.26 4.30 -5.00
C THR A 352 -3.17 3.71 -4.13
N PHE A 353 -2.34 2.84 -4.70
CA PHE A 353 -1.15 2.29 -4.07
C PHE A 353 0.10 3.14 -4.39
N VAL A 354 0.92 3.40 -3.38
CA VAL A 354 2.25 3.98 -3.52
C VAL A 354 3.28 3.01 -2.95
N ALA A 355 4.25 2.64 -3.77
CA ALA A 355 5.31 1.71 -3.38
C ALA A 355 6.21 2.27 -2.27
N ALA A 356 6.75 1.35 -1.46
CA ALA A 356 7.80 1.60 -0.50
C ALA A 356 8.98 2.35 -1.14
N ASP A 357 9.39 3.45 -0.52
CA ASP A 357 10.62 4.13 -0.90
C ASP A 357 11.82 3.23 -0.58
N THR A 358 12.73 3.13 -1.55
CA THR A 358 13.92 2.28 -1.47
C THR A 358 15.20 3.07 -1.28
N ALA A 359 15.15 4.39 -1.45
CA ALA A 359 16.27 5.28 -1.17
C ALA A 359 16.54 5.33 0.34
N THR A 360 17.72 5.83 0.73
CA THR A 360 17.98 6.16 2.14
C THR A 360 16.93 7.16 2.60
N ALA A 361 16.21 6.86 3.69
CA ALA A 361 15.13 7.70 4.13
C ALA A 361 15.66 9.08 4.54
N THR A 362 14.99 10.12 4.06
CA THR A 362 15.17 11.50 4.51
C THR A 362 13.82 12.09 4.90
N ALA A 363 13.83 13.31 5.42
CA ALA A 363 12.60 14.03 5.74
C ALA A 363 11.71 14.31 4.49
N THR A 364 12.18 14.09 3.27
CA THR A 364 11.43 14.38 2.03
C THR A 364 11.12 13.16 1.16
N THR A 365 11.73 12.01 1.48
CA THR A 365 11.44 10.73 0.79
C THR A 365 10.05 10.20 1.14
N GLY A 366 9.56 9.25 0.37
CA GLY A 366 8.29 8.57 0.63
C GLY A 366 8.30 7.70 1.89
N ASP A 367 7.18 7.02 2.14
CA ASP A 367 7.09 6.03 3.20
C ASP A 367 7.96 4.79 2.90
N VAL A 368 8.68 4.30 3.91
CA VAL A 368 9.64 3.19 3.75
C VAL A 368 8.97 1.82 3.54
N ARG A 369 7.65 1.72 3.79
CA ARG A 369 6.85 0.51 3.57
C ARG A 369 5.83 0.66 2.45
N GLY A 370 5.48 1.90 2.12
CA GLY A 370 4.49 2.23 1.11
C GLY A 370 3.17 2.62 1.74
N THR A 371 2.32 3.26 0.95
CA THR A 371 1.02 3.77 1.41
C THR A 371 -0.09 3.34 0.48
N TYR A 372 -1.31 3.41 0.99
CA TYR A 372 -2.52 3.13 0.26
C TYR A 372 -3.59 4.16 0.58
N VAL A 373 -4.21 4.73 -0.45
CA VAL A 373 -5.40 5.58 -0.33
C VAL A 373 -6.61 4.75 -0.76
N PRO A 374 -7.52 4.37 0.14
CA PRO A 374 -8.71 3.63 -0.25
C PRO A 374 -9.55 4.40 -1.28
N GLY A 375 -10.24 3.69 -2.17
CA GLY A 375 -11.09 4.29 -3.20
C GLY A 375 -12.30 5.04 -2.63
N THR A 376 -12.71 4.68 -1.41
CA THR A 376 -13.74 5.37 -0.63
C THR A 376 -13.08 6.05 0.57
N ALA A 377 -13.48 7.29 0.86
CA ALA A 377 -12.96 8.03 2.01
C ALA A 377 -13.16 7.27 3.33
N SER A 378 -12.20 7.41 4.25
CA SER A 378 -12.30 6.82 5.57
C SER A 378 -13.49 7.41 6.33
N ASP A 379 -14.21 6.61 7.10
CA ASP A 379 -15.42 7.03 7.82
C ASP A 379 -15.59 6.38 9.21
N GLY A 380 -14.63 5.56 9.65
CA GLY A 380 -14.72 4.81 10.90
C GLY A 380 -15.64 3.59 10.85
N ILE A 381 -16.16 3.23 9.67
CA ILE A 381 -17.09 2.11 9.46
C ILE A 381 -16.54 1.16 8.38
N ASN A 382 -16.15 1.70 7.23
CA ASN A 382 -15.63 0.95 6.11
C ASN A 382 -14.25 0.38 6.43
N ARG A 383 -14.11 -0.93 6.22
CA ARG A 383 -12.90 -1.68 6.48
C ARG A 383 -12.04 -1.76 5.21
N THR A 384 -10.76 -1.44 5.31
CA THR A 384 -9.78 -1.69 4.26
C THR A 384 -9.03 -2.98 4.59
N VAL A 385 -9.10 -3.97 3.69
CA VAL A 385 -8.38 -5.24 3.82
C VAL A 385 -7.46 -5.42 2.63
N MET A 386 -6.15 -5.49 2.88
CA MET A 386 -5.12 -5.73 1.87
C MET A 386 -4.39 -7.04 2.17
N SER A 387 -4.32 -7.91 1.17
CA SER A 387 -3.52 -9.14 1.20
C SER A 387 -2.18 -8.89 0.50
N VAL A 388 -1.08 -8.95 1.27
CA VAL A 388 0.29 -8.72 0.79
C VAL A 388 1.06 -10.02 0.73
N LEU A 389 1.61 -10.33 -0.44
CA LEU A 389 2.52 -11.45 -0.69
C LEU A 389 3.92 -11.08 -0.19
N LEU A 390 4.40 -11.76 0.84
CA LEU A 390 5.71 -11.50 1.44
C LEU A 390 6.81 -12.28 0.71
N PRO A 391 7.82 -11.60 0.14
CA PRO A 391 8.93 -12.25 -0.54
C PRO A 391 9.88 -12.95 0.47
N ALA A 392 10.73 -13.84 -0.04
CA ALA A 392 11.75 -14.53 0.75
C ALA A 392 12.66 -13.58 1.56
N ILE A 393 12.95 -12.38 1.05
CA ILE A 393 13.75 -11.37 1.76
C ILE A 393 13.04 -10.76 2.98
N ALA A 394 11.72 -10.91 3.06
CA ALA A 394 10.90 -10.46 4.19
C ALA A 394 10.69 -11.56 5.24
N VAL A 395 10.54 -12.84 4.84
CA VAL A 395 10.09 -13.92 5.75
C VAL A 395 10.80 -15.26 5.56
N GLY A 396 11.81 -15.34 4.70
CA GLY A 396 12.59 -16.57 4.47
C GLY A 396 13.82 -16.72 5.37
N PRO A 397 14.62 -17.79 5.18
CA PRO A 397 15.84 -18.05 5.95
C PRO A 397 16.86 -16.91 5.93
N ASN A 398 16.87 -16.11 4.86
CA ASN A 398 17.74 -14.94 4.69
C ASN A 398 16.95 -13.62 4.87
N ALA A 399 15.85 -13.64 5.62
CA ALA A 399 15.04 -12.45 5.84
C ALA A 399 15.85 -11.34 6.52
N THR A 400 15.60 -10.11 6.10
CA THR A 400 16.22 -8.93 6.69
C THR A 400 15.14 -7.98 7.19
N ARG A 401 15.48 -7.18 8.20
CA ARG A 401 14.60 -6.08 8.64
C ARG A 401 14.24 -5.18 7.47
N GLN A 402 15.20 -4.89 6.58
CA GLN A 402 14.96 -4.05 5.41
C GLN A 402 13.99 -4.69 4.42
N GLY A 403 14.11 -6.00 4.18
CA GLY A 403 13.20 -6.74 3.32
C GLY A 403 11.77 -6.77 3.86
N ALA A 404 11.59 -6.85 5.19
CA ALA A 404 10.28 -6.90 5.82
C ALA A 404 9.64 -5.53 6.07
N LEU A 405 10.43 -4.53 6.51
CA LEU A 405 9.94 -3.28 7.08
C LEU A 405 10.44 -2.02 6.36
N GLY A 406 11.29 -2.14 5.34
CA GLY A 406 11.84 -0.98 4.63
C GLY A 406 13.20 -0.53 5.14
N VAL A 407 13.77 0.46 4.44
CA VAL A 407 14.96 1.18 4.91
C VAL A 407 14.72 1.75 6.32
N THR A 408 15.79 2.02 7.07
CA THR A 408 15.66 2.74 8.35
C THR A 408 14.94 4.07 8.12
N GLN A 409 14.01 4.41 9.02
CA GLN A 409 13.32 5.70 9.01
C GLN A 409 14.29 6.89 9.15
N ALA A 410 13.83 8.06 8.71
CA ALA A 410 14.60 9.31 8.67
C ALA A 410 14.59 10.09 9.98
#